data_AF-A0AAW2FLK0-F1
#
_entry.id   AF-A0AAW2FLK0-F1
#
_cell.length_a   1.000
_cell.length_b   1.000
_cell.length_c   1.000
_cell.angle_alpha   90.00
_cell.angle_beta   90.00
_cell.angle_gamma   90.00
#
_symmetry.space_group_name_H-M   'P 1'
#
loop_
_entity.id
_entity.type
_entity.pdbx_description
1 polymer ?
#
loop_
_entity_poly.entity_id
_entity_poly.type
_entity_poly.pdbx_seq_one_letter_code
_entity_poly.pdbx_strand_id
1 'polypeptide(L)'
;MSQEKLNRLLSSEEKVVKKPQNFPALPVNTMTQLHALEQFLADDNNLSAISLYLARYIDSTSIENSVRKLLTKIITNNLAQKFSFQGRKSKLKFESL
;
A
#
# COMPACT_ATOMS: atom_id res chain seq x y z
N MET A 1 0.83 2.94 41.64
CA MET A 1 0.74 2.75 40.17
C MET A 1 0.34 4.11 39.58
N SER A 2 1.22 4.77 38.82
CA SER A 2 0.99 6.16 38.37
C SER A 2 0.02 6.18 37.18
N GLN A 3 -0.92 7.14 37.15
CA GLN A 3 -1.89 7.32 36.06
C GLN A 3 -1.23 7.37 34.68
N GLU A 4 0.00 7.89 34.58
CA GLU A 4 0.78 7.90 33.33
C GLU A 4 1.13 6.49 32.81
N LYS A 5 1.37 5.51 33.70
CA LYS A 5 1.60 4.12 33.30
C LYS A 5 0.32 3.45 32.81
N LEU A 6 -0.81 3.77 33.45
CA LEU A 6 -2.15 3.33 33.02
C LEU A 6 -2.51 3.93 31.66
N ASN A 7 -2.32 5.24 31.49
CA ASN A 7 -2.58 5.92 30.23
C ASN A 7 -1.68 5.41 29.10
N ARG A 8 -0.41 5.07 29.34
CA ARG A 8 0.44 4.41 28.30
C ARG A 8 -0.02 3.00 27.93
N LEU A 9 -0.52 2.23 28.89
CA LEU A 9 -1.05 0.89 28.64
C LEU A 9 -2.36 0.95 27.86
N LEU A 10 -3.24 1.89 28.20
CA LEU A 10 -4.50 2.15 27.50
C LEU A 10 -4.27 2.78 26.11
N SER A 11 -3.32 3.71 25.98
CA SER A 11 -2.95 4.34 24.70
C SER A 11 -2.08 3.47 23.81
N SER A 12 -1.54 2.33 24.29
CA SER A 12 -0.86 1.34 23.43
C SER A 12 -1.83 0.59 22.52
N GLU A 13 -3.14 0.79 22.71
CA GLU A 13 -4.16 0.52 21.70
C GLU A 13 -4.36 1.69 20.73
N GLU A 14 -3.37 2.59 20.54
CA GLU A 14 -3.20 3.20 19.22
C GLU A 14 -3.28 2.04 18.25
N LYS A 15 -4.39 1.94 17.51
CA LYS A 15 -4.69 0.83 16.61
C LYS A 15 -3.53 0.76 15.64
N VAL A 16 -2.49 0.01 15.99
CA VAL A 16 -1.39 -0.32 15.11
C VAL A 16 -2.12 -1.08 14.03
N VAL A 17 -2.36 -0.41 12.91
CA VAL A 17 -3.03 -1.02 11.77
C VAL A 17 -2.06 -2.11 11.33
N LYS A 18 -2.27 -3.31 11.89
CA LYS A 18 -1.44 -4.47 11.67
C LYS A 18 -1.63 -4.82 10.21
N LYS A 19 -0.51 -5.13 9.56
CA LYS A 19 -0.53 -5.67 8.20
C LYS A 19 -1.51 -6.86 8.16
N PRO A 20 -2.52 -6.84 7.28
CA PRO A 20 -3.52 -7.91 7.28
C PRO A 20 -2.87 -9.26 6.99
N GLN A 21 -3.45 -10.32 7.55
CA GLN A 21 -2.96 -11.68 7.33
C GLN A 21 -2.99 -11.99 5.81
N ASN A 22 -1.94 -12.66 5.32
CA ASN A 22 -1.72 -12.96 3.90
C ASN A 22 -1.40 -11.77 2.98
N PHE A 23 -1.16 -10.57 3.51
CA PHE A 23 -0.78 -9.45 2.66
C PHE A 23 0.61 -9.65 2.02
N PRO A 24 0.74 -9.55 0.69
CA PRO A 24 2.02 -9.73 0.00
C PRO A 24 3.10 -8.78 0.51
N ALA A 25 4.36 -9.21 0.34
CA ALA A 25 5.51 -8.39 0.68
C ALA A 25 5.57 -7.18 -0.26
N LEU A 26 5.69 -5.99 0.33
CA LEU A 26 5.85 -4.73 -0.38
C LEU A 26 7.29 -4.20 -0.20
N PRO A 27 7.86 -3.51 -1.19
CA PRO A 27 7.30 -3.25 -2.53
C PRO A 27 7.36 -4.49 -3.43
N VAL A 28 6.38 -4.64 -4.33
CA VAL A 28 6.38 -5.70 -5.34
C VAL A 28 7.42 -5.42 -6.43
N ASN A 29 8.14 -6.46 -6.84
CA ASN A 29 9.24 -6.34 -7.81
C ASN A 29 9.06 -7.24 -9.05
N THR A 30 8.24 -8.29 -8.97
CA THR A 30 8.00 -9.23 -10.08
C THR A 30 6.55 -9.18 -10.56
N MET A 31 6.32 -9.61 -11.81
CA MET A 31 4.96 -9.66 -12.36
C MET A 31 4.07 -10.63 -11.58
N THR A 32 4.63 -11.76 -11.13
CA THR A 32 3.92 -12.73 -10.28
C THR A 32 3.49 -12.11 -8.94
N GLN A 33 4.35 -11.30 -8.32
CA GLN A 33 4.01 -10.59 -7.09
C GLN A 33 2.94 -9.52 -7.31
N LEU A 34 3.00 -8.82 -8.45
CA LEU A 34 1.97 -7.86 -8.84
C LEU A 34 0.61 -8.54 -9.02
N HIS A 35 0.56 -9.65 -9.76
CA HIS A 35 -0.66 -10.41 -9.95
C HIS A 35 -1.21 -10.97 -8.63
N ALA A 36 -0.34 -11.47 -7.75
CA ALA A 36 -0.77 -11.92 -6.41
C ALA A 36 -1.35 -10.78 -5.58
N LEU A 37 -0.78 -9.57 -5.69
CA LEU A 37 -1.32 -8.37 -5.04
C LEU A 37 -2.68 -7.97 -5.63
N GLU A 38 -2.84 -7.99 -6.95
CA GLU A 38 -4.12 -7.71 -7.62
C GLU A 38 -5.20 -8.70 -7.21
N GLN A 39 -4.90 -10.00 -7.18
CA GLN A 39 -5.83 -11.03 -6.72
C GLN A 39 -6.20 -10.86 -5.24
N PHE A 40 -5.25 -10.46 -4.39
CA PHE A 40 -5.53 -10.16 -2.98
C PHE A 40 -6.44 -8.94 -2.82
N LEU A 41 -6.21 -7.90 -3.62
CA LEU A 41 -6.98 -6.64 -3.59
C LEU A 41 -8.33 -6.72 -4.30
N ALA A 42 -8.62 -7.81 -5.02
CA ALA A 42 -9.93 -8.04 -5.63
C ALA A 42 -11.04 -8.28 -4.59
N ASP A 43 -10.69 -8.59 -3.35
CA ASP A 43 -11.62 -8.64 -2.21
C ASP A 43 -11.73 -7.25 -1.55
N ASP A 44 -12.95 -6.73 -1.42
CA ASP A 44 -13.23 -5.39 -0.89
C ASP A 44 -12.77 -5.21 0.57
N ASN A 45 -12.81 -6.27 1.39
CA ASN A 45 -12.36 -6.20 2.78
C ASN A 45 -10.84 -6.05 2.82
N ASN A 46 -10.14 -6.80 1.98
CA ASN A 46 -8.69 -6.69 1.83
C ASN A 46 -8.29 -5.32 1.28
N LEU A 47 -8.99 -4.82 0.25
CA LEU A 47 -8.76 -3.48 -0.29
C LEU A 47 -8.95 -2.39 0.77
N SER A 48 -10.03 -2.48 1.55
CA SER A 48 -10.32 -1.54 2.64
C SER A 48 -9.24 -1.58 3.73
N ALA A 49 -8.82 -2.78 4.15
CA ALA A 49 -7.77 -2.96 5.15
C ALA A 49 -6.43 -2.39 4.67
N ILE A 50 -6.08 -2.59 3.40
CA ILE A 50 -4.84 -2.06 2.81
C ILE A 50 -4.90 -0.55 2.63
N SER A 51 -6.05 -0.01 2.25
CA SER A 51 -6.26 1.44 2.16
C SER A 51 -6.00 2.10 3.52
N LEU A 52 -6.54 1.53 4.61
CA LEU A 52 -6.27 2.00 5.97
C LEU A 52 -4.80 1.83 6.37
N TYR A 53 -4.18 0.71 6.00
CA TYR A 53 -2.76 0.47 6.28
C TYR A 53 -1.86 1.50 5.58
N LEU A 54 -2.14 1.82 4.32
CA LEU A 54 -1.35 2.74 3.51
C LEU A 54 -1.67 4.22 3.79
N ALA A 55 -2.83 4.52 4.40
CA ALA A 55 -3.23 5.87 4.78
C ALA A 55 -2.16 6.59 5.64
N ARG A 56 -1.35 5.85 6.40
CA ARG A 56 -0.23 6.39 7.19
C ARG A 56 0.84 7.12 6.36
N TYR A 57 0.90 6.86 5.05
CA TYR A 57 1.85 7.48 4.12
C TYR A 57 1.28 8.69 3.39
N ILE A 58 0.00 8.99 3.61
CA ILE A 58 -0.67 10.15 3.03
C ILE A 58 -0.22 11.42 3.75
N ASP A 59 0.10 12.42 2.93
CA ASP A 59 0.42 13.77 3.32
C ASP A 59 -0.84 14.62 3.21
N SER A 60 -1.30 15.19 4.32
CA SER A 60 -2.53 15.99 4.37
C SER A 60 -2.45 17.28 3.54
N THR A 61 -1.25 17.72 3.16
CA THR A 61 -1.02 18.99 2.47
C THR A 61 -0.87 18.82 0.96
N SER A 62 -0.49 17.64 0.48
CA SER A 62 -0.16 17.42 -0.92
C SER A 62 -0.53 16.02 -1.39
N ILE A 63 -1.51 15.97 -2.30
CA ILE A 63 -1.90 14.74 -2.99
C ILE A 63 -0.72 14.19 -3.80
N GLU A 64 0.01 15.06 -4.51
CA GLU A 64 1.16 14.63 -5.31
C GLU A 64 2.24 13.96 -4.45
N ASN A 65 2.56 14.57 -3.30
CA ASN A 65 3.54 13.99 -2.37
C ASN A 65 3.05 12.68 -1.77
N SER A 66 1.76 12.60 -1.45
CA SER A 66 1.10 11.38 -0.98
C SER A 66 1.24 10.25 -1.99
N VAL A 67 0.88 10.51 -3.24
CA VAL A 67 0.96 9.54 -4.34
C VAL A 67 2.41 9.09 -4.54
N ARG A 68 3.37 10.01 -4.57
CA ARG A 68 4.80 9.69 -4.69
C ARG A 68 5.25 8.76 -3.55
N LYS A 69 4.97 9.11 -2.29
CA LYS A 69 5.32 8.30 -1.12
C LYS A 69 4.67 6.92 -1.18
N LEU A 70 3.38 6.85 -1.48
CA LEU A 70 2.61 5.63 -1.54
C LEU A 70 3.13 4.69 -2.64
N LEU A 71 3.34 5.19 -3.87
CA LEU A 71 3.84 4.38 -4.98
C LEU A 71 5.21 3.76 -4.69
N THR A 72 6.14 4.51 -4.06
CA THR A 72 7.46 3.95 -3.68
C THR A 72 7.38 2.85 -2.64
N LYS A 73 6.28 2.76 -1.88
CA LYS A 73 6.05 1.66 -0.94
C LYS A 73 5.39 0.46 -1.59
N ILE A 74 4.64 0.63 -2.69
CA ILE A 74 3.88 -0.46 -3.30
C ILE A 74 4.68 -1.14 -4.41
N ILE A 75 5.34 -0.40 -5.30
CA ILE A 75 5.94 -0.96 -6.53
C ILE A 75 7.39 -0.47 -6.66
N THR A 76 8.30 -1.36 -7.08
CA THR A 76 9.69 -0.96 -7.41
C THR A 76 9.78 -0.28 -8.78
N ASN A 77 10.77 0.60 -8.95
CA ASN A 77 11.04 1.22 -10.26
C ASN A 77 11.33 0.18 -11.37
N ASN A 78 11.94 -0.95 -11.00
CA ASN A 78 12.24 -2.05 -11.92
C ASN A 78 10.99 -2.69 -12.52
N LEU A 79 9.90 -2.75 -11.76
CA LEU A 79 8.62 -3.24 -12.22
C LEU A 79 7.83 -2.12 -12.92
N ALA A 80 7.78 -0.92 -12.33
CA ALA A 80 7.04 0.22 -12.87
C ALA A 80 7.45 0.60 -14.30
N GLN A 81 8.75 0.51 -14.63
CA GLN A 81 9.23 0.81 -15.98
C GLN A 81 8.66 -0.10 -17.09
N LYS A 82 8.12 -1.28 -16.74
CA LYS A 82 7.50 -2.21 -17.67
C LYS A 82 6.12 -1.76 -18.14
N PHE A 83 5.54 -0.75 -17.50
CA PHE A 83 4.22 -0.22 -17.81
C PHE A 83 4.31 1.16 -18.46
N SER A 84 3.28 1.49 -19.24
CA SER A 84 3.02 2.84 -19.74
C SER A 84 1.52 3.01 -19.99
N PHE A 85 1.02 4.25 -19.94
CA PHE A 85 -0.40 4.53 -20.16
C PHE A 85 -0.98 3.92 -21.44
N GLN A 86 -0.21 3.90 -22.53
CA GLN A 86 -0.68 3.42 -23.83
C GLN A 86 -0.03 2.11 -24.29
N GLY A 87 0.84 1.49 -23.48
CA GLY A 87 1.58 0.28 -23.87
C GLY A 87 2.58 0.47 -25.01
N ARG A 88 3.23 1.64 -25.12
CA ARG A 88 4.19 1.92 -26.20
C ARG A 88 5.57 1.30 -25.91
N LYS A 89 6.33 0.99 -26.96
CA LYS A 89 7.72 0.47 -26.88
C LYS A 89 7.82 -0.85 -26.08
N SER A 90 6.95 -1.82 -26.38
CA SER A 90 6.91 -3.13 -25.72
C SER A 90 6.61 -3.10 -24.22
N LYS A 91 6.02 -2.01 -23.74
CA LYS A 91 5.52 -1.89 -22.36
C LYS A 91 4.09 -2.36 -22.29
N LEU A 92 3.69 -2.84 -21.12
CA LEU A 92 2.30 -3.17 -20.83
C LEU A 92 1.47 -1.88 -20.71
N LYS A 93 0.24 -1.92 -21.20
CA LYS A 93 -0.74 -0.85 -20.98
C LYS A 93 -1.41 -1.02 -19.63
N PHE A 94 -1.81 0.07 -18.99
CA PHE A 94 -2.76 -0.01 -17.89
C PHE A 94 -4.13 -0.34 -18.46
N GLU A 95 -4.87 -1.24 -17.80
CA GLU A 95 -6.25 -1.52 -18.15
C GLU A 95 -7.12 -0.32 -17.77
N SER A 96 -8.18 -0.07 -18.56
CA SER A 96 -9.17 0.95 -18.24
C SER A 96 -9.99 0.48 -17.04
N LEU A 97 -10.10 1.34 -16.01
CA LEU A 97 -10.97 1.16 -14.86
C LEU A 97 -12.44 1.08 -15.27
#